data_AF-A0A7Y3XLW7-F1
#
_entry.id   AF-A0A7Y3XLW7-F1
#
_cell.length_a   1.000
_cell.length_b   1.000
_cell.length_c   1.000
_cell.angle_alpha   90.00
_cell.angle_beta   90.00
_cell.angle_gamma   90.00
#
_symmetry.space_group_name_H-M   'P 1'
#
loop_
_entity.id
_entity.type
_entity.pdbx_description
1 polymer ?
#
loop_
_entity_poly.entity_id
_entity_poly.type
_entity_poly.pdbx_seq_one_letter_code
_entity_poly.pdbx_strand_id
1 'polypeptide(L)'
;MRSMSLWRTILLQLLLWLGVYWLGSTVHIAVLNTLAIFILVTISGLWLCHRTRVSLKDPRISLLGTFWLFKIAITIFLLYAGWIPELDEAISVSWGYDPQRYFRDAWKLIENGWNPVVGSNYQGIIYYFAGIFYLFGHNPVIPALINAFVTLLGTRFLIRCAYTFSAERTGKDWTIACLLLVPEVLWYDVMTSRETLMLVLILIAALSAGKYMVGICRASLSGTLLLSGAAFAAILMVRTSMVIPLVVSITAMALILKSHRTLGPVLKVLLIAMGVGALLAGPLIQQFTGGYNIDYFATLNRIQSVEANVAAHDEWSENSIGLLLVPSSAWQSIVFLLPRMLLYLATPLPNIYISLTELISGSWSAWQRLMVIPTSAMMLLGFPFVLAGTAQAWRNRKRFPAPLIIPITFWVTFASVAGGNLIVHGRYRLMFTLLLFACMWQGYTCCRTREVRRWTLRWIVLLAMCALFYLVYKFLI
;
A
#
# COMPACT_ATOMS: atom_id res chain seq x y z
N MET A 1 21.23 2.07 -24.95
CA MET A 1 20.71 0.89 -24.21
C MET A 1 21.50 -0.34 -24.65
N ARG A 2 22.36 -0.94 -23.80
CA ARG A 2 22.87 -2.30 -24.09
C ARG A 2 21.67 -3.24 -24.24
N SER A 3 21.70 -4.11 -25.25
CA SER A 3 20.52 -4.75 -25.86
C SER A 3 19.47 -5.19 -24.85
N MET A 4 18.25 -4.65 -25.00
CA MET A 4 17.07 -5.28 -24.40
C MET A 4 16.99 -6.70 -24.94
N SER A 5 16.59 -7.66 -24.11
CA SER A 5 16.33 -9.02 -24.61
C SER A 5 15.27 -8.94 -25.70
N LEU A 6 15.44 -9.73 -26.77
CA LEU A 6 14.54 -9.76 -27.92
C LEU A 6 13.07 -9.86 -27.48
N TRP A 7 12.78 -10.76 -26.55
CA TRP A 7 11.44 -10.95 -25.98
C TRP A 7 10.84 -9.70 -25.33
N ARG A 8 11.65 -8.89 -24.65
CA ARG A 8 11.16 -7.66 -24.03
C ARG A 8 10.85 -6.60 -25.07
N THR A 9 11.65 -6.52 -26.12
CA THR A 9 11.40 -5.62 -27.25
C THR A 9 10.10 -6.00 -27.96
N ILE A 10 9.90 -7.29 -28.23
CA ILE A 10 8.66 -7.81 -28.81
C ILE A 10 7.47 -7.49 -27.90
N LEU A 11 7.56 -7.77 -26.59
CA LEU A 11 6.49 -7.47 -25.63
C LEU A 11 6.17 -5.98 -25.57
N LEU A 12 7.18 -5.11 -25.58
CA LEU A 12 6.99 -3.66 -25.61
C LEU A 12 6.28 -3.22 -26.89
N GLN A 13 6.73 -3.70 -28.06
CA GLN A 13 6.12 -3.36 -29.34
C GLN A 13 4.66 -3.82 -29.37
N LEU A 14 4.39 -5.07 -29.01
CA LEU A 14 3.03 -5.61 -28.96
C LEU A 14 2.14 -4.80 -28.00
N LEU A 15 2.63 -4.46 -26.82
CA LEU A 15 1.89 -3.64 -25.86
C LEU A 15 1.61 -2.24 -26.39
N LEU A 16 2.58 -1.60 -27.04
CA LEU A 16 2.39 -0.25 -27.61
C LEU A 16 1.42 -0.28 -28.80
N TRP A 17 1.57 -1.22 -29.73
CA TRP A 17 0.69 -1.35 -30.89
C TRP A 17 -0.76 -1.63 -30.46
N LEU A 18 -0.98 -2.68 -29.66
CA LEU A 18 -2.32 -3.03 -29.19
C LEU A 18 -2.90 -1.96 -28.27
N GLY A 19 -2.09 -1.41 -27.36
CA GLY A 19 -2.54 -0.38 -26.43
C GLY A 19 -2.91 0.92 -27.12
N VAL A 20 -2.11 1.40 -28.07
CA VAL A 20 -2.43 2.63 -28.83
C VAL A 20 -3.66 2.42 -29.69
N TYR A 21 -3.77 1.29 -30.38
CA TYR A 21 -4.96 0.98 -31.18
C TYR A 21 -6.22 0.91 -30.31
N TRP A 22 -6.18 0.15 -29.21
CA TRP A 22 -7.31 -0.04 -28.30
C TRP A 22 -7.74 1.26 -27.61
N LEU A 23 -6.79 2.00 -27.05
CA LEU A 23 -7.09 3.27 -26.38
C LEU A 23 -7.57 4.31 -27.39
N GLY A 24 -6.99 4.35 -28.59
CA GLY A 24 -7.40 5.28 -29.65
C GLY A 24 -8.81 5.01 -30.18
N SER A 25 -9.29 3.77 -30.13
CA SER A 25 -10.65 3.41 -30.57
C SER A 25 -11.72 3.53 -29.48
N THR A 26 -11.35 3.40 -28.21
CA THR A 26 -12.32 3.33 -27.09
C THR A 26 -12.39 4.59 -26.24
N VAL A 27 -11.36 5.44 -26.27
CA VAL A 27 -11.34 6.70 -25.53
C VAL A 27 -11.92 7.81 -26.41
N HIS A 28 -12.88 8.56 -25.90
CA HIS A 28 -13.47 9.70 -26.60
C HIS A 28 -13.05 11.06 -26.00
N ILE A 29 -12.76 11.10 -24.69
CA ILE A 29 -12.33 12.32 -23.99
C ILE A 29 -10.82 12.29 -23.77
N ALA A 30 -10.15 13.39 -24.13
CA ALA A 30 -8.71 13.58 -23.94
C ALA A 30 -7.84 12.46 -24.56
N VAL A 31 -8.20 12.00 -25.77
CA VAL A 31 -7.54 10.89 -26.48
C VAL A 31 -6.03 11.10 -26.61
N LEU A 32 -5.62 12.27 -27.13
CA LEU A 32 -4.20 12.59 -27.34
C LEU A 32 -3.40 12.53 -26.04
N ASN A 33 -3.91 13.14 -24.97
CA ASN A 33 -3.28 13.11 -23.65
C ASN A 33 -3.18 11.68 -23.11
N THR A 34 -4.25 10.89 -23.29
CA THR A 34 -4.29 9.49 -22.83
C THR A 34 -3.25 8.64 -23.54
N LEU A 35 -3.16 8.75 -24.87
CA LEU A 35 -2.15 8.05 -25.67
C LEU A 35 -0.72 8.49 -25.31
N ALA A 36 -0.51 9.80 -25.15
CA ALA A 36 0.78 10.35 -24.77
C ALA A 36 1.23 9.84 -23.39
N ILE A 37 0.33 9.83 -22.39
CA ILE A 37 0.61 9.32 -21.04
C ILE A 37 0.86 7.82 -21.07
N PHE A 38 0.08 7.06 -21.83
CA PHE A 38 0.30 5.61 -21.98
C PHE A 38 1.70 5.30 -22.52
N ILE A 39 2.11 5.96 -23.61
CA ILE A 39 3.44 5.78 -24.19
C ILE A 39 4.52 6.23 -23.19
N LEU A 40 4.36 7.41 -22.60
CA LEU A 40 5.30 8.00 -21.65
C LEU A 40 5.51 7.10 -20.44
N VAL A 41 4.43 6.69 -19.76
CA VAL A 41 4.47 5.83 -18.58
C VAL A 41 5.11 4.49 -18.92
N THR A 42 4.73 3.87 -20.04
CA THR A 42 5.27 2.57 -20.46
C THR A 42 6.78 2.64 -20.69
N ILE A 43 7.25 3.61 -21.49
CA ILE A 43 8.67 3.76 -21.85
C ILE A 43 9.50 4.24 -20.65
N SER A 44 9.02 5.26 -19.93
CA SER A 44 9.74 5.81 -18.76
C SER A 44 9.85 4.79 -17.64
N GLY A 45 8.80 4.00 -17.40
CA GLY A 45 8.84 2.92 -16.41
C GLY A 45 9.84 1.82 -16.78
N LEU A 46 9.92 1.43 -18.05
CA LEU A 46 10.97 0.52 -18.55
C LEU A 46 12.37 1.09 -18.33
N TRP A 47 12.57 2.36 -18.67
CA TRP A 47 13.84 3.05 -18.47
C TRP A 47 14.23 3.10 -16.99
N LEU A 48 13.28 3.41 -16.10
CA LEU A 48 13.50 3.39 -14.64
C LEU A 48 13.84 2.00 -14.11
N CYS A 49 13.20 0.94 -14.63
CA CYS A 49 13.54 -0.44 -14.30
C CYS A 49 14.97 -0.78 -14.73
N HIS A 50 15.35 -0.39 -15.95
CA HIS A 50 16.72 -0.57 -16.44
C HIS A 50 17.74 0.18 -15.59
N ARG A 51 17.47 1.46 -15.28
CA ARG A 51 18.34 2.29 -14.43
C ARG A 51 18.51 1.69 -13.03
N THR A 52 17.46 1.08 -12.49
CA THR A 52 17.49 0.39 -11.20
C THR A 52 18.41 -0.82 -11.26
N ARG A 53 18.27 -1.68 -12.28
CA ARG A 53 19.18 -2.81 -12.52
C ARG A 53 20.64 -2.36 -12.63
N VAL A 54 20.92 -1.33 -13.44
CA VAL A 54 22.29 -0.80 -13.63
C VAL A 54 22.84 -0.24 -12.32
N SER A 55 22.04 0.52 -11.57
CA SER A 55 22.45 1.10 -10.28
C SER A 55 22.72 0.04 -9.22
N LEU A 56 22.00 -1.08 -9.24
CA LEU A 56 22.16 -2.16 -8.26
C LEU A 56 23.21 -3.19 -8.68
N LYS A 57 23.72 -3.11 -9.92
CA LYS A 57 24.73 -4.01 -10.50
C LYS A 57 24.34 -5.50 -10.42
N ASP A 58 23.04 -5.80 -10.41
CA ASP A 58 22.53 -7.18 -10.38
C ASP A 58 21.73 -7.48 -11.66
N PRO A 59 22.22 -8.39 -12.53
CA PRO A 59 21.51 -8.76 -13.76
C PRO A 59 20.17 -9.48 -13.51
N ARG A 60 19.97 -10.10 -12.34
CA ARG A 60 18.74 -10.84 -11.98
C ARG A 60 17.53 -9.91 -11.84
N ILE A 61 17.75 -8.65 -11.48
CA ILE A 61 16.72 -7.60 -11.45
C ILE A 61 16.26 -7.22 -12.86
N SER A 62 16.88 -7.74 -13.92
CA SER A 62 16.40 -7.49 -15.29
C SER A 62 14.92 -7.79 -15.45
N LEU A 63 14.38 -8.83 -14.79
CA LEU A 63 12.95 -9.19 -14.81
C LEU A 63 12.01 -8.06 -14.39
N LEU A 64 12.48 -7.08 -13.61
CA LEU A 64 11.70 -5.90 -13.21
C LEU A 64 11.09 -5.17 -14.42
N GLY A 65 11.83 -5.04 -15.51
CA GLY A 65 11.31 -4.41 -16.73
C GLY A 65 10.25 -5.25 -17.45
N THR A 66 10.35 -6.58 -17.40
CA THR A 66 9.32 -7.46 -17.95
C THR A 66 8.04 -7.39 -17.11
N PHE A 67 8.17 -7.40 -15.78
CA PHE A 67 7.03 -7.30 -14.88
C PHE A 67 6.36 -5.93 -14.92
N TRP A 68 7.10 -4.87 -15.22
CA TRP A 68 6.51 -3.57 -15.51
C TRP A 68 5.58 -3.60 -16.74
N LEU A 69 6.01 -4.25 -17.83
CA LEU A 69 5.16 -4.38 -19.03
C LEU A 69 3.90 -5.19 -18.75
N PHE A 70 4.02 -6.29 -17.99
CA PHE A 70 2.85 -7.04 -17.53
C PHE A 70 1.95 -6.22 -16.62
N LYS A 71 2.52 -5.41 -15.72
CA LYS A 71 1.75 -4.52 -14.85
C LYS A 71 0.91 -3.55 -15.68
N ILE A 72 1.48 -2.91 -16.70
CA ILE A 72 0.73 -2.01 -17.59
C ILE A 72 -0.37 -2.76 -18.34
N ALA A 73 -0.07 -3.92 -18.94
CA ALA A 73 -1.07 -4.72 -19.64
C ALA A 73 -2.25 -5.10 -18.72
N ILE A 74 -1.95 -5.57 -17.50
CA ILE A 74 -2.95 -5.95 -16.50
C ILE A 74 -3.74 -4.71 -16.02
N THR A 75 -3.08 -3.56 -15.85
CA THR A 75 -3.75 -2.31 -15.45
C THR A 75 -4.79 -1.92 -16.48
N ILE A 76 -4.46 -1.93 -17.77
CA ILE A 76 -5.42 -1.64 -18.84
C ILE A 76 -6.54 -2.67 -18.87
N PHE A 77 -6.21 -3.97 -18.77
CA PHE A 77 -7.22 -5.02 -18.74
C PHE A 77 -8.22 -4.84 -17.57
N LEU A 78 -7.73 -4.68 -16.34
CA LEU A 78 -8.58 -4.54 -15.16
C LEU A 78 -9.40 -3.26 -15.16
N LEU A 79 -8.85 -2.19 -15.72
CA LEU A 79 -9.56 -0.93 -15.88
C LEU A 79 -10.82 -1.12 -16.74
N TYR A 80 -10.69 -1.74 -17.92
CA TYR A 80 -11.83 -1.95 -18.83
C TYR A 80 -12.77 -3.07 -18.35
N ALA A 81 -12.21 -4.14 -17.79
CA ALA A 81 -13.00 -5.31 -17.39
C ALA A 81 -13.78 -5.10 -16.09
N GLY A 82 -13.32 -4.22 -15.19
CA GLY A 82 -13.89 -4.12 -13.85
C GLY A 82 -14.03 -2.74 -13.22
N TRP A 83 -13.38 -1.69 -13.74
CA TRP A 83 -13.49 -0.36 -13.12
C TRP A 83 -14.31 0.64 -13.94
N ILE A 84 -14.07 0.78 -15.24
CA ILE A 84 -14.83 1.68 -16.11
C ILE A 84 -16.35 1.42 -16.06
N PRO A 85 -16.85 0.16 -16.09
CA PRO A 85 -18.29 -0.10 -16.01
C PRO A 85 -18.96 0.46 -14.74
N GLU A 86 -18.19 0.69 -13.69
CA GLU A 86 -18.66 1.12 -12.37
C GLU A 86 -18.52 2.63 -12.14
N LEU A 87 -18.04 3.38 -13.14
CA LEU A 87 -17.92 4.84 -13.06
C LEU A 87 -19.15 5.59 -13.57
N ASP A 88 -20.13 4.88 -14.14
CA ASP A 88 -21.42 5.43 -14.53
C ASP A 88 -22.48 5.13 -13.46
N GLU A 89 -23.02 6.17 -12.83
CA GLU A 89 -24.05 6.08 -11.79
C GLU A 89 -25.34 5.41 -12.30
N ALA A 90 -25.64 5.50 -13.60
CA ALA A 90 -26.84 4.92 -14.18
C ALA A 90 -26.72 3.41 -14.45
N ILE A 91 -25.49 2.91 -14.58
CA ILE A 91 -25.18 1.52 -14.96
C ILE A 91 -24.61 0.74 -13.77
N SER A 92 -23.96 1.42 -12.83
CA SER A 92 -23.34 0.82 -11.65
C SER A 92 -24.39 0.09 -10.81
N VAL A 93 -24.14 -1.20 -10.56
CA VAL A 93 -24.96 -2.04 -9.68
C VAL A 93 -24.80 -1.63 -8.21
N SER A 94 -23.69 -0.95 -7.87
CA SER A 94 -23.35 -0.58 -6.49
C SER A 94 -22.59 0.75 -6.44
N TRP A 95 -23.36 1.84 -6.38
CA TRP A 95 -22.84 3.20 -6.29
C TRP A 95 -22.60 3.63 -4.84
N GLY A 96 -21.62 4.51 -4.63
CA GLY A 96 -21.28 5.06 -3.31
C GLY A 96 -19.97 4.51 -2.74
N TYR A 97 -19.25 3.68 -3.49
CA TYR A 97 -17.91 3.26 -3.12
C TYR A 97 -16.95 4.47 -3.16
N ASP A 98 -16.17 4.63 -2.09
CA ASP A 98 -15.24 5.74 -1.89
C ASP A 98 -14.44 6.15 -3.15
N PRO A 99 -13.80 5.21 -3.90
CA PRO A 99 -13.10 5.55 -5.14
C PRO A 99 -13.99 6.10 -6.26
N GLN A 100 -15.25 5.65 -6.40
CA GLN A 100 -16.21 6.24 -7.35
C GLN A 100 -16.50 7.69 -6.97
N ARG A 101 -16.74 7.92 -5.67
CA ARG A 101 -16.94 9.27 -5.13
C ARG A 101 -15.73 10.16 -5.40
N TYR A 102 -14.50 9.70 -5.14
CA TYR A 102 -13.29 10.49 -5.40
C TYR A 102 -13.10 10.83 -6.88
N PHE A 103 -13.48 9.92 -7.79
CA PHE A 103 -13.47 10.20 -9.23
C PHE A 103 -14.39 11.37 -9.57
N ARG A 104 -15.65 11.30 -9.15
CA ARG A 104 -16.66 12.32 -9.42
C ARG A 104 -16.35 13.65 -8.74
N ASP A 105 -16.01 13.61 -7.45
CA ASP A 105 -15.81 14.83 -6.66
C ASP A 105 -14.55 15.59 -7.11
N ALA A 106 -13.53 14.89 -7.63
CA ALA A 106 -12.37 15.52 -8.22
C ALA A 106 -12.73 16.33 -9.47
N TRP A 107 -13.66 15.83 -10.30
CA TRP A 107 -14.14 16.57 -11.45
C TRP A 107 -15.01 17.76 -11.05
N LYS A 108 -15.95 17.56 -10.12
CA LYS A 108 -16.78 18.64 -9.57
C LYS A 108 -15.96 19.76 -8.93
N LEU A 109 -14.83 19.42 -8.29
CA LEU A 109 -13.92 20.41 -7.72
C LEU A 109 -13.35 21.34 -8.80
N ILE A 110 -13.03 20.81 -9.98
CA ILE A 110 -12.54 21.61 -11.11
C ILE A 110 -13.68 22.49 -11.66
N GLU A 111 -14.87 21.91 -11.87
CA GLU A 111 -16.05 22.62 -12.37
C GLU A 111 -16.48 23.76 -11.44
N ASN A 112 -16.32 23.58 -10.13
CA ASN A 112 -16.60 24.58 -9.11
C ASN A 112 -15.43 25.57 -8.87
N GLY A 113 -14.47 25.67 -9.80
CA GLY A 113 -13.38 26.64 -9.71
C GLY A 113 -12.42 26.40 -8.54
N TRP A 114 -12.16 25.14 -8.20
CA TRP A 114 -11.30 24.71 -7.08
C TRP A 114 -11.84 25.03 -5.68
N ASN A 115 -13.14 25.31 -5.56
CA ASN A 115 -13.80 25.51 -4.29
C ASN A 115 -14.26 24.17 -3.68
N PRO A 116 -13.67 23.70 -2.57
CA PRO A 116 -13.99 22.40 -1.99
C PRO A 116 -15.36 22.41 -1.30
N VAL A 117 -16.05 21.27 -1.34
CA VAL A 117 -17.24 21.06 -0.51
C VAL A 117 -16.80 20.92 0.95
N VAL A 118 -17.20 21.88 1.79
CA VAL A 118 -16.82 21.95 3.20
C VAL A 118 -17.30 20.69 3.94
N GLY A 119 -16.40 20.08 4.72
CA GLY A 119 -16.72 18.92 5.56
C GLY A 119 -16.61 17.56 4.86
N SER A 120 -16.15 17.53 3.60
CA SER A 120 -15.83 16.26 2.94
C SER A 120 -14.59 15.60 3.55
N ASN A 121 -14.67 14.28 3.73
CA ASN A 121 -13.54 13.50 4.24
C ASN A 121 -12.49 13.26 3.13
N TYR A 122 -11.21 13.34 3.50
CA TYR A 122 -10.07 13.00 2.64
C TYR A 122 -9.86 13.95 1.45
N GLN A 123 -10.07 15.25 1.65
CA GLN A 123 -9.99 16.24 0.58
C GLN A 123 -8.67 16.22 -0.21
N GLY A 124 -7.54 15.84 0.41
CA GLY A 124 -6.27 15.72 -0.30
C GLY A 124 -6.27 14.72 -1.46
N ILE A 125 -7.03 13.62 -1.40
CA ILE A 125 -7.12 12.70 -2.55
C ILE A 125 -7.94 13.28 -3.69
N ILE A 126 -8.94 14.10 -3.36
CA ILE A 126 -9.79 14.79 -4.33
C ILE A 126 -8.94 15.83 -5.08
N TYR A 127 -8.14 16.64 -4.37
CA TYR A 127 -7.19 17.56 -5.00
C TYR A 127 -6.15 16.84 -5.86
N TYR A 128 -5.66 15.68 -5.42
CA TYR A 128 -4.69 14.88 -6.19
C TYR A 128 -5.27 14.45 -7.55
N PHE A 129 -6.47 13.87 -7.57
CA PHE A 129 -7.10 13.48 -8.84
C PHE A 129 -7.62 14.67 -9.65
N ALA A 130 -8.07 15.75 -9.00
CA ALA A 130 -8.45 16.98 -9.68
C ALA A 130 -7.25 17.60 -10.41
N GLY A 131 -6.06 17.63 -9.79
CA GLY A 131 -4.82 18.04 -10.45
C GLY A 131 -4.51 17.21 -11.70
N ILE A 132 -4.70 15.89 -11.62
CA ILE A 132 -4.53 14.98 -12.76
C ILE A 132 -5.53 15.31 -13.88
N PHE A 133 -6.82 15.42 -13.56
CA PHE A 133 -7.86 15.68 -14.55
C PHE A 133 -7.75 17.08 -15.15
N TYR A 134 -7.35 18.08 -14.38
CA TYR A 134 -7.13 19.43 -14.89
C TYR A 134 -5.98 19.49 -15.90
N LEU A 135 -4.88 18.78 -15.64
CA LEU A 135 -3.70 18.80 -16.52
C LEU A 135 -3.87 17.94 -17.78
N PHE A 136 -4.55 16.80 -17.66
CA PHE A 136 -4.53 15.78 -18.70
C PHE A 136 -5.91 15.42 -19.25
N GLY A 137 -6.99 15.90 -18.63
CA GLY A 137 -8.37 15.63 -19.01
C GLY A 137 -9.04 14.57 -18.13
N HIS A 138 -10.38 14.62 -18.10
CA HIS A 138 -11.22 13.71 -17.31
C HIS A 138 -11.42 12.38 -18.04
N ASN A 139 -10.57 11.41 -17.72
CA ASN A 139 -10.59 10.08 -18.30
C ASN A 139 -10.05 9.06 -17.28
N PRO A 140 -10.71 7.91 -17.06
CA PRO A 140 -10.28 6.89 -16.09
C PRO A 140 -8.96 6.18 -16.41
N VAL A 141 -8.51 6.18 -17.67
CA VAL A 141 -7.20 5.60 -18.07
C VAL A 141 -6.03 6.39 -17.50
N ILE A 142 -6.15 7.70 -17.45
CA ILE A 142 -5.09 8.61 -17.00
C ILE A 142 -4.71 8.38 -15.52
N PRO A 143 -5.63 8.45 -14.54
CA PRO A 143 -5.30 8.22 -13.14
C PRO A 143 -4.82 6.79 -12.89
N ALA A 144 -5.33 5.79 -13.62
CA ALA A 144 -4.86 4.41 -13.51
C ALA A 144 -3.38 4.26 -13.91
N LEU A 145 -2.98 4.87 -15.04
CA LEU A 145 -1.58 4.87 -15.49
C LEU A 145 -0.66 5.64 -14.53
N ILE A 146 -1.13 6.77 -14.00
CA ILE A 146 -0.37 7.57 -13.03
C ILE A 146 -0.20 6.80 -11.72
N ASN A 147 -1.24 6.14 -11.21
CA ASN A 147 -1.16 5.30 -10.03
C ASN A 147 -0.18 4.13 -10.22
N ALA A 148 -0.26 3.42 -11.34
CA ALA A 148 0.71 2.36 -11.68
C ALA A 148 2.16 2.89 -11.74
N PHE A 149 2.35 4.11 -12.22
CA PHE A 149 3.67 4.76 -12.22
C PHE A 149 4.12 5.16 -10.81
N VAL A 150 3.22 5.70 -9.97
CA VAL A 150 3.49 6.03 -8.57
C VAL A 150 3.88 4.78 -7.77
N THR A 151 3.19 3.65 -7.96
CA THR A 151 3.57 2.38 -7.32
C THR A 151 4.88 1.83 -7.84
N LEU A 152 5.21 2.02 -9.12
CA LEU A 152 6.56 1.73 -9.64
C LEU A 152 7.63 2.54 -8.92
N LEU A 153 7.42 3.85 -8.73
CA LEU A 153 8.36 4.71 -8.01
C LEU A 153 8.56 4.24 -6.56
N GLY A 154 7.47 3.94 -5.85
CA GLY A 154 7.51 3.39 -4.49
C GLY A 154 8.21 2.03 -4.42
N THR A 155 7.86 1.11 -5.31
CA THR A 155 8.45 -0.24 -5.39
C THR A 155 9.94 -0.17 -5.72
N ARG A 156 10.35 0.70 -6.64
CA ARG A 156 11.76 0.95 -6.95
C ARG A 156 12.51 1.48 -5.75
N PHE A 157 11.93 2.44 -5.02
CA PHE A 157 12.54 2.98 -3.81
C PHE A 157 12.70 1.89 -2.74
N LEU A 158 11.69 1.05 -2.55
CA LEU A 158 11.73 -0.12 -1.68
C LEU A 158 12.83 -1.10 -2.08
N ILE A 159 12.91 -1.50 -3.35
CA ILE A 159 13.95 -2.42 -3.86
C ILE A 159 15.33 -1.85 -3.59
N ARG A 160 15.56 -0.56 -3.87
CA ARG A 160 16.85 0.08 -3.59
C ARG A 160 17.18 0.07 -2.10
N CYS A 161 16.20 0.34 -1.23
CA CYS A 161 16.38 0.27 0.22
C CYS A 161 16.69 -1.16 0.67
N ALA A 162 15.90 -2.15 0.24
CA ALA A 162 16.10 -3.57 0.55
C ALA A 162 17.49 -4.06 0.13
N TYR A 163 17.96 -3.66 -1.05
CA TYR A 163 19.32 -3.96 -1.50
C TYR A 163 20.37 -3.27 -0.66
N THR A 164 20.14 -2.03 -0.25
CA THR A 164 21.09 -1.33 0.61
C THR A 164 21.14 -1.92 2.02
N PHE A 165 20.02 -2.48 2.50
CA PHE A 165 19.92 -3.03 3.85
C PHE A 165 20.46 -4.46 3.95
N SER A 166 20.28 -5.30 2.92
CA SER A 166 20.86 -6.64 2.88
C SER A 166 22.34 -6.60 2.48
N ALA A 167 23.18 -7.29 3.24
CA ALA A 167 24.61 -7.39 2.95
C ALA A 167 24.93 -8.42 1.85
N GLU A 168 24.16 -9.49 1.77
CA GLU A 168 24.44 -10.63 0.87
C GLU A 168 23.49 -10.65 -0.32
N ARG A 169 24.03 -11.00 -1.50
CA ARG A 169 23.27 -11.22 -2.74
C ARG A 169 23.00 -12.69 -2.93
N THR A 170 21.79 -13.02 -3.38
CA THR A 170 21.37 -14.42 -3.53
C THR A 170 20.83 -14.70 -4.93
N GLY A 171 20.82 -15.98 -5.34
CA GLY A 171 20.19 -16.43 -6.59
C GLY A 171 18.71 -16.05 -6.72
N LYS A 172 18.06 -15.75 -5.58
CA LYS A 172 16.63 -15.47 -5.42
C LYS A 172 16.29 -13.98 -5.53
N ASP A 173 17.28 -13.13 -5.70
CA ASP A 173 17.15 -11.67 -5.67
C ASP A 173 16.18 -11.11 -6.74
N TRP A 174 15.93 -11.87 -7.82
CA TRP A 174 14.93 -11.53 -8.83
C TRP A 174 13.48 -11.52 -8.30
N THR A 175 13.19 -12.30 -7.25
CA THR A 175 11.82 -12.44 -6.71
C THR A 175 11.27 -11.14 -6.12
N ILE A 176 12.13 -10.16 -5.79
CA ILE A 176 11.69 -8.84 -5.35
C ILE A 176 10.93 -8.08 -6.44
N ALA A 177 11.14 -8.42 -7.72
CA ALA A 177 10.40 -7.82 -8.83
C ALA A 177 8.90 -8.15 -8.75
N CYS A 178 8.53 -9.29 -8.15
CA CYS A 178 7.13 -9.72 -7.99
C CYS A 178 6.28 -8.70 -7.24
N LEU A 179 6.89 -7.78 -6.48
CA LEU A 179 6.20 -6.64 -5.84
C LEU A 179 5.36 -5.81 -6.83
N LEU A 180 5.75 -5.74 -8.12
CA LEU A 180 4.98 -5.03 -9.15
C LEU A 180 3.65 -5.72 -9.50
N LEU A 181 3.55 -7.03 -9.25
CA LEU A 181 2.46 -7.88 -9.69
C LEU A 181 1.64 -8.43 -8.52
N VAL A 182 1.69 -7.79 -7.35
CA VAL A 182 0.81 -8.15 -6.23
C VAL A 182 -0.64 -7.88 -6.67
N PRO A 183 -1.53 -8.90 -6.72
CA PRO A 183 -2.86 -8.77 -7.32
C PRO A 183 -3.70 -7.63 -6.73
N GLU A 184 -3.68 -7.48 -5.41
CA GLU A 184 -4.40 -6.39 -4.76
C GLU A 184 -3.84 -5.01 -5.11
N VAL A 185 -2.52 -4.86 -5.23
CA VAL A 185 -1.91 -3.58 -5.66
C VAL A 185 -2.32 -3.26 -7.10
N LEU A 186 -2.38 -4.27 -7.98
CA LEU A 186 -2.83 -4.09 -9.37
C LEU A 186 -4.27 -3.59 -9.44
N TRP A 187 -5.15 -4.09 -8.57
CA TRP A 187 -6.54 -3.66 -8.49
C TRP A 187 -6.69 -2.23 -7.99
N TYR A 188 -5.98 -1.87 -6.92
CA TYR A 188 -6.06 -0.51 -6.39
C TYR A 188 -5.38 0.53 -7.30
N ASP A 189 -4.45 0.11 -8.16
CA ASP A 189 -3.85 1.00 -9.15
C ASP A 189 -4.85 1.45 -10.22
N VAL A 190 -5.84 0.64 -10.60
CA VAL A 190 -6.85 1.07 -11.59
C VAL A 190 -7.90 2.01 -11.00
N MET A 191 -8.05 2.03 -9.68
CA MET A 191 -9.05 2.83 -8.98
C MET A 191 -8.52 4.22 -8.63
N THR A 192 -9.42 5.20 -8.57
CA THR A 192 -9.19 6.51 -7.94
C THR A 192 -9.20 6.40 -6.41
N SER A 193 -8.34 5.54 -5.87
CA SER A 193 -8.23 5.24 -4.45
C SER A 193 -7.08 6.01 -3.80
N ARG A 194 -7.26 6.39 -2.53
CA ARG A 194 -6.20 6.96 -1.68
C ARG A 194 -5.17 5.95 -1.22
N GLU A 195 -5.52 4.66 -1.22
CA GLU A 195 -4.73 3.60 -0.60
C GLU A 195 -3.37 3.42 -1.32
N THR A 196 -3.36 3.51 -2.66
CA THR A 196 -2.15 3.42 -3.48
C THR A 196 -1.16 4.55 -3.15
N LEU A 197 -1.64 5.80 -3.11
CA LEU A 197 -0.81 6.95 -2.77
C LEU A 197 -0.27 6.83 -1.34
N MET A 198 -1.13 6.45 -0.39
CA MET A 198 -0.75 6.27 1.01
C MET A 198 0.33 5.21 1.21
N LEU A 199 0.21 4.06 0.56
CA LEU A 199 1.21 2.99 0.55
C LEU A 199 2.60 3.53 0.16
N VAL A 200 2.68 4.31 -0.93
CA VAL A 200 3.95 4.85 -1.43
C VAL A 200 4.50 5.92 -0.50
N LEU A 201 3.66 6.83 0.02
CA LEU A 201 4.09 7.90 0.91
C LEU A 201 4.62 7.37 2.25
N ILE A 202 3.93 6.41 2.88
CA ILE A 202 4.38 5.76 4.12
C ILE A 202 5.74 5.11 3.91
N LEU A 203 5.90 4.38 2.81
CA LEU A 203 7.14 3.70 2.46
C LEU A 203 8.28 4.70 2.27
N ILE A 204 8.05 5.77 1.50
CA ILE A 204 9.06 6.81 1.27
C ILE A 204 9.47 7.47 2.58
N ALA A 205 8.52 7.92 3.39
CA ALA A 205 8.80 8.62 4.63
C ALA A 205 9.56 7.76 5.64
N ALA A 206 9.07 6.54 5.90
CA ALA A 206 9.66 5.67 6.91
C ALA A 206 11.03 5.14 6.51
N LEU A 207 11.20 4.67 5.26
CA LEU A 207 12.47 4.10 4.84
C LEU A 207 13.54 5.17 4.59
N SER A 208 13.17 6.39 4.15
CA SER A 208 14.12 7.50 4.03
C SER A 208 14.66 7.94 5.39
N ALA A 209 13.77 8.08 6.39
CA ALA A 209 14.16 8.36 7.77
C ALA A 209 15.04 7.23 8.34
N GLY A 210 14.61 5.97 8.21
CA GLY A 210 15.35 4.80 8.69
C GLY A 210 16.76 4.68 8.09
N LYS A 211 16.86 4.84 6.77
CA LYS A 211 18.13 4.80 6.04
C LYS A 211 19.10 5.87 6.55
N TYR A 212 18.59 7.08 6.75
CA TYR A 212 19.40 8.20 7.26
C TYR A 212 19.83 7.97 8.72
N MET A 213 18.94 7.46 9.59
CA MET A 213 19.22 7.17 11.00
C MET A 213 20.35 6.15 11.21
N VAL A 214 20.36 5.09 10.40
CA VAL A 214 21.40 4.06 10.46
C VAL A 214 22.71 4.53 9.80
N GLY A 215 22.68 5.64 9.06
CA GLY A 215 23.85 6.22 8.40
C GLY A 215 24.21 5.51 7.10
N ILE A 216 23.26 4.82 6.48
CA ILE A 216 23.48 4.02 5.29
C ILE A 216 23.25 4.88 4.04
N CYS A 217 24.25 4.89 3.16
CA CYS A 217 24.46 5.86 2.05
C CYS A 217 24.81 7.29 2.49
N ARG A 218 25.49 8.00 1.58
CA ARG A 218 25.69 9.46 1.61
C ARG A 218 24.38 10.23 1.34
N ALA A 219 23.28 9.86 2.00
CA ALA A 219 22.07 10.67 1.98
C ALA A 219 22.38 11.99 2.70
N SER A 220 22.02 13.13 2.09
CA SER A 220 22.12 14.45 2.70
C SER A 220 20.98 14.65 3.70
N LEU A 221 21.24 15.36 4.79
CA LEU A 221 20.21 15.72 5.78
C LEU A 221 19.05 16.46 5.10
N SER A 222 19.37 17.48 4.31
CA SER A 222 18.41 18.29 3.58
C SER A 222 17.55 17.45 2.64
N GLY A 223 18.16 16.51 1.91
CA GLY A 223 17.43 15.62 1.01
C GLY A 223 16.48 14.68 1.73
N THR A 224 16.90 14.15 2.88
CA THR A 224 16.01 13.31 3.72
C THR A 224 14.88 14.14 4.32
N LEU A 225 15.16 15.32 4.89
CA LEU A 225 14.13 16.18 5.47
C LEU A 225 13.13 16.67 4.43
N LEU A 226 13.60 17.04 3.24
CA LEU A 226 12.72 17.43 2.14
C LEU A 226 11.82 16.25 1.72
N LEU A 227 12.40 15.05 1.52
CA LEU A 227 11.66 13.89 1.05
C LEU A 227 10.67 13.37 2.11
N SER A 228 11.12 13.20 3.36
CA SER A 228 10.26 12.76 4.45
C SER A 228 9.23 13.83 4.78
N GLY A 229 9.61 15.11 4.85
CA GLY A 229 8.72 16.24 5.13
C GLY A 229 7.63 16.41 4.08
N ALA A 230 7.98 16.34 2.79
CA ALA A 230 6.99 16.37 1.70
C ALA A 230 6.03 15.18 1.78
N ALA A 231 6.54 13.98 2.11
CA ALA A 231 5.69 12.81 2.30
C ALA A 231 4.76 12.96 3.51
N PHE A 232 5.24 13.52 4.63
CA PHE A 232 4.42 13.86 5.80
C PHE A 232 3.29 14.83 5.43
N ALA A 233 3.62 15.92 4.75
CA ALA A 233 2.64 16.92 4.32
C ALA A 233 1.56 16.29 3.42
N ALA A 234 1.97 15.48 2.44
CA ALA A 234 1.04 14.78 1.55
C ALA A 234 0.15 13.78 2.32
N ILE A 235 0.70 13.04 3.29
CA ILE A 235 -0.09 12.14 4.15
C ILE A 235 -1.09 12.94 4.98
N LEU A 236 -0.70 14.09 5.55
CA LEU A 236 -1.58 14.93 6.34
C LEU A 236 -2.79 15.41 5.55
N MET A 237 -2.61 15.73 4.27
CA MET A 237 -3.69 16.14 3.36
C MET A 237 -4.61 14.98 2.96
N VAL A 238 -4.04 13.82 2.64
CA VAL A 238 -4.79 12.66 2.10
C VAL A 238 -5.47 11.85 3.21
N ARG A 239 -4.73 11.51 4.27
CA ARG A 239 -5.22 10.73 5.42
C ARG A 239 -4.39 11.00 6.66
N THR A 240 -4.75 12.04 7.39
CA THR A 240 -4.02 12.55 8.57
C THR A 240 -3.78 11.49 9.65
N SER A 241 -4.71 10.54 9.82
CA SER A 241 -4.58 9.46 10.82
C SER A 241 -3.34 8.58 10.60
N MET A 242 -2.83 8.49 9.36
CA MET A 242 -1.67 7.66 9.02
C MET A 242 -0.32 8.29 9.38
N VAL A 243 -0.32 9.53 9.85
CA VAL A 243 0.88 10.13 10.46
C VAL A 243 1.23 9.44 11.77
N ILE A 244 0.24 8.97 12.54
CA ILE A 244 0.45 8.27 13.82
C ILE A 244 1.36 7.04 13.63
N PRO A 245 1.03 6.03 12.79
CA PRO A 245 1.92 4.88 12.56
C PRO A 245 3.30 5.30 12.07
N LEU A 246 3.41 6.36 11.28
CA LEU A 246 4.69 6.82 10.75
C LEU A 246 5.59 7.40 11.85
N VAL A 247 5.04 8.24 12.72
CA VAL A 247 5.76 8.80 13.88
C VAL A 247 6.17 7.69 14.85
N VAL A 248 5.27 6.75 15.14
CA VAL A 248 5.59 5.58 15.99
C VAL A 248 6.69 4.73 15.34
N SER A 249 6.65 4.52 14.03
CA SER A 249 7.69 3.77 13.30
C SER A 249 9.05 4.45 13.41
N ILE A 250 9.12 5.77 13.17
CA ILE A 250 10.36 6.54 13.26
C ILE A 250 10.89 6.56 14.70
N THR A 251 10.00 6.72 15.68
CA THR A 251 10.36 6.69 17.09
C THR A 251 10.90 5.32 17.50
N ALA A 252 10.23 4.24 17.11
CA ALA A 252 10.69 2.87 17.37
C ALA A 252 12.06 2.63 16.72
N MET A 253 12.27 3.06 15.48
CA MET A 253 13.58 3.00 14.84
C MET A 253 14.64 3.82 15.59
N ALA A 254 14.31 5.02 16.03
CA ALA A 254 15.22 5.87 16.78
C ALA A 254 15.64 5.23 18.11
N LEU A 255 14.73 4.54 18.80
CA LEU A 255 15.02 3.86 20.07
C LEU A 255 15.79 2.54 19.87
N ILE A 256 15.43 1.76 18.85
CA ILE A 256 15.93 0.39 18.67
C ILE A 256 17.24 0.35 17.86
N LEU A 257 17.37 1.20 16.84
CA LEU A 257 18.49 1.14 15.90
C LEU A 257 19.69 1.91 16.43
N LYS A 258 20.86 1.26 16.43
CA LYS A 258 22.13 1.93 16.72
C LYS A 258 22.49 2.84 15.56
N SER A 259 22.75 4.12 15.84
CA SER A 259 23.30 5.03 14.83
C SER A 259 24.82 4.90 14.82
N HIS A 260 25.40 4.87 13.62
CA HIS A 260 26.85 4.86 13.43
C HIS A 260 27.42 6.26 13.19
N ARG A 261 26.57 7.31 13.17
CA ARG A 261 26.99 8.70 12.97
C ARG A 261 27.20 9.40 14.31
N THR A 262 28.20 10.29 14.38
CA THR A 262 28.50 11.14 15.53
C THR A 262 27.29 12.00 15.94
N LEU A 263 26.60 12.61 14.98
CA LEU A 263 25.37 13.39 15.18
C LEU A 263 24.08 12.53 15.25
N GLY A 264 24.21 11.22 15.40
CA GLY A 264 23.09 10.27 15.40
C GLY A 264 21.98 10.59 16.43
N PRO A 265 22.30 10.95 17.69
CA PRO A 265 21.28 11.29 18.69
C PRO A 265 20.48 12.55 18.35
N VAL A 266 21.16 13.65 17.98
CA VAL A 266 20.52 14.92 17.60
C VAL A 266 19.57 14.71 16.43
N LEU A 267 19.99 13.91 15.46
CA LEU A 267 19.18 13.59 14.31
C LEU A 267 17.90 12.80 14.66
N LYS A 268 18.01 11.83 15.57
CA LYS A 268 16.85 11.07 16.04
C LYS A 268 15.82 12.00 16.67
N VAL A 269 16.28 12.93 17.51
CA VAL A 269 15.43 13.96 18.12
C VAL A 269 14.76 14.82 17.05
N LEU A 270 15.51 15.28 16.04
CA LEU A 270 14.97 16.12 14.97
C LEU A 270 13.90 15.39 14.13
N LEU A 271 14.11 14.12 13.79
CA LEU A 271 13.12 13.33 13.04
C LEU A 271 11.85 13.04 13.87
N ILE A 272 12.00 12.80 15.17
CA ILE A 272 10.86 12.66 16.09
C ILE A 272 10.12 14.00 16.21
N ALA A 273 10.84 15.10 16.43
CA ALA A 273 10.27 16.44 16.54
C ALA A 273 9.51 16.84 15.26
N MET A 274 10.05 16.52 14.08
CA MET A 274 9.36 16.71 12.81
C MET A 274 8.06 15.90 12.73
N GLY A 275 8.09 14.63 13.18
CA GLY A 275 6.90 13.78 13.23
C GLY A 275 5.82 14.31 14.18
N VAL A 276 6.22 14.73 15.38
CA VAL A 276 5.31 15.34 16.37
C VAL A 276 4.77 16.68 15.87
N GLY A 277 5.62 17.53 15.30
CA GLY A 277 5.20 18.78 14.67
C GLY A 277 4.19 18.55 13.55
N ALA A 278 4.38 17.51 12.73
CA ALA A 278 3.43 17.11 11.70
C ALA A 278 2.08 16.67 12.29
N LEU A 279 2.07 15.92 13.39
CA LEU A 279 0.82 15.56 14.10
C LEU A 279 0.08 16.81 14.60
N LEU A 280 0.80 17.76 15.21
CA LEU A 280 0.21 19.00 15.73
C LEU A 280 -0.31 19.92 14.60
N ALA A 281 0.36 19.92 13.44
CA ALA A 281 -0.05 20.70 12.28
C ALA A 281 -1.23 20.07 11.50
N GLY A 282 -1.55 18.80 11.74
CA GLY A 282 -2.57 18.06 10.98
C GLY A 282 -3.95 18.71 10.94
N PRO A 283 -4.53 19.14 12.08
CA PRO A 283 -5.82 19.83 12.11
C PRO A 283 -5.80 21.14 11.31
N LEU A 284 -4.73 21.92 11.39
CA LEU A 284 -4.58 23.17 10.65
C LEU A 284 -4.57 22.90 9.13
N ILE A 285 -3.78 21.92 8.68
CA ILE A 285 -3.71 21.56 7.26
C ILE A 285 -5.06 21.07 6.76
N GLN A 286 -5.79 20.26 7.53
CA GLN A 286 -7.12 19.80 7.16
C GLN A 286 -8.11 20.97 7.01
N GLN A 287 -8.11 21.91 7.96
CA GLN A 287 -8.93 23.13 7.86
C GLN A 287 -8.61 23.95 6.60
N PHE A 288 -7.33 24.19 6.30
CA PHE A 288 -6.93 24.90 5.07
C PHE A 288 -7.39 24.21 3.79
N THR A 289 -7.44 22.87 3.79
CA THR A 289 -7.92 22.11 2.64
C THR A 289 -9.44 21.99 2.56
N GLY A 290 -10.21 22.52 3.52
CA GLY A 290 -11.67 22.36 3.58
C GLY A 290 -12.14 21.00 4.13
N GLY A 291 -11.21 20.21 4.69
CA GLY A 291 -11.48 18.92 5.31
C GLY A 291 -12.02 19.02 6.74
N TYR A 292 -12.41 17.88 7.31
CA TYR A 292 -12.94 17.79 8.67
C TYR A 292 -11.87 18.10 9.72
N ASN A 293 -12.23 18.86 10.78
CA ASN A 293 -11.32 19.15 11.89
C ASN A 293 -11.11 17.88 12.73
N ILE A 294 -9.90 17.32 12.69
CA ILE A 294 -9.59 16.07 13.38
C ILE A 294 -9.27 16.35 14.84
N ASP A 295 -10.15 15.91 15.73
CA ASP A 295 -9.84 15.74 17.14
C ASP A 295 -9.27 14.33 17.37
N TYR A 296 -7.97 14.27 17.66
CA TYR A 296 -7.27 13.01 17.91
C TYR A 296 -7.77 12.30 19.19
N PHE A 297 -8.15 13.05 20.22
CA PHE A 297 -8.68 12.46 21.47
C PHE A 297 -10.08 11.91 21.24
N ALA A 298 -10.94 12.65 20.54
CA ALA A 298 -12.25 12.13 20.15
C ALA A 298 -12.13 10.91 19.24
N THR A 299 -11.14 10.88 18.34
CA THR A 299 -10.87 9.71 17.48
C THR A 299 -10.45 8.48 18.29
N LEU A 300 -9.59 8.65 19.30
CA LEU A 300 -9.20 7.57 20.21
C LEU A 300 -10.39 7.04 21.01
N ASN A 301 -11.25 7.92 21.52
CA ASN A 301 -12.46 7.52 22.26
C ASN A 301 -13.46 6.79 21.35
N ARG A 302 -13.63 7.26 20.11
CA ARG A 302 -14.47 6.62 19.09
C ARG A 302 -14.03 5.18 18.78
N ILE A 303 -12.72 4.90 18.74
CA ILE A 303 -12.20 3.54 18.50
C ILE A 303 -12.45 2.60 19.71
N GLN A 304 -12.86 3.14 20.86
CA GLN A 304 -13.12 2.37 22.08
C GLN A 304 -14.62 2.15 22.35
N SER A 305 -15.52 2.82 21.63
CA SER A 305 -16.97 2.75 21.85
C SER A 305 -17.70 2.24 20.60
N VAL A 306 -18.39 1.11 20.72
CA VAL A 306 -19.20 0.51 19.65
C VAL A 306 -20.34 1.44 19.23
N GLU A 307 -21.05 2.01 20.20
CA GLU A 307 -22.27 2.82 20.00
C GLU A 307 -22.05 4.12 19.22
N ALA A 308 -20.89 4.75 19.36
CA ALA A 308 -20.59 6.03 18.69
C ALA A 308 -20.15 5.89 17.23
N ASN A 309 -20.02 4.66 16.72
CA ASN A 309 -19.30 4.38 15.48
C ASN A 309 -19.95 3.30 14.61
N VAL A 310 -21.17 2.88 14.97
CA VAL A 310 -21.87 1.92 14.13
C VAL A 310 -22.25 2.63 12.82
N ALA A 311 -21.50 2.32 11.76
CA ALA A 311 -22.07 2.16 10.43
C ALA A 311 -23.09 0.99 10.48
N ALA A 312 -24.07 1.12 11.39
CA ALA A 312 -25.13 0.17 11.64
C ALA A 312 -26.00 0.16 10.41
N HIS A 313 -26.16 -1.02 9.83
CA HIS A 313 -27.27 -1.53 9.02
C HIS A 313 -26.89 -2.16 7.68
N ASP A 314 -25.64 -2.06 7.23
CA ASP A 314 -25.24 -2.75 5.99
C ASP A 314 -24.62 -4.13 6.28
N GLU A 315 -25.45 -5.16 6.12
CA GLU A 315 -25.11 -6.51 5.64
C GLU A 315 -24.14 -7.42 6.45
N TRP A 316 -23.94 -7.22 7.76
CA TRP A 316 -23.15 -8.18 8.55
C TRP A 316 -24.04 -9.28 9.14
N SER A 317 -23.68 -10.54 8.90
CA SER A 317 -24.31 -11.65 9.61
C SER A 317 -23.97 -11.60 11.10
N GLU A 318 -24.94 -11.92 11.94
CA GLU A 318 -24.79 -11.94 13.42
C GLU A 318 -23.61 -12.79 13.89
N ASN A 319 -23.17 -13.78 13.08
CA ASN A 319 -22.06 -14.69 13.35
C ASN A 319 -20.73 -14.31 12.66
N SER A 320 -20.54 -13.04 12.27
CA SER A 320 -19.28 -12.57 11.67
C SER A 320 -18.15 -12.47 12.69
N ILE A 321 -16.99 -13.07 12.39
CA ILE A 321 -15.76 -12.95 13.22
C ILE A 321 -15.34 -11.48 13.38
N GLY A 322 -15.66 -10.63 12.40
CA GLY A 322 -15.36 -9.21 12.46
C GLY A 322 -16.08 -8.48 13.60
N LEU A 323 -17.31 -8.92 13.95
CA LEU A 323 -18.09 -8.36 15.05
C LEU A 323 -17.58 -8.81 16.43
N LEU A 324 -17.07 -10.04 16.53
CA LEU A 324 -16.53 -10.60 17.78
C LEU A 324 -15.33 -9.85 18.34
N LEU A 325 -14.55 -9.23 17.46
CA LEU A 325 -13.33 -8.52 17.81
C LEU A 325 -13.51 -7.01 17.80
N VAL A 326 -14.75 -6.52 17.84
CA VAL A 326 -15.04 -5.12 18.06
C VAL A 326 -14.80 -4.82 19.54
N PRO A 327 -13.83 -3.95 19.88
CA PRO A 327 -13.53 -3.65 21.28
C PRO A 327 -14.60 -2.73 21.89
N SER A 328 -15.00 -3.04 23.13
CA SER A 328 -15.86 -2.20 23.98
C SER A 328 -15.09 -1.44 25.06
N SER A 329 -13.77 -1.66 25.18
CA SER A 329 -12.90 -0.96 26.13
C SER A 329 -11.47 -0.88 25.60
N ALA A 330 -10.67 0.05 26.14
CA ALA A 330 -9.26 0.22 25.77
C ALA A 330 -8.43 -1.07 25.96
N TRP A 331 -8.72 -1.84 27.02
CA TRP A 331 -8.07 -3.13 27.26
C TRP A 331 -8.41 -4.16 26.17
N GLN A 332 -9.69 -4.26 25.79
CA GLN A 332 -10.10 -5.12 24.68
C GLN A 332 -9.45 -4.69 23.36
N SER A 333 -9.28 -3.39 23.10
CA SER A 333 -8.57 -2.91 21.91
C SER A 333 -7.12 -3.42 21.83
N ILE A 334 -6.44 -3.56 22.97
CA ILE A 334 -5.07 -4.10 23.04
C ILE A 334 -5.08 -5.63 22.88
N VAL A 335 -5.94 -6.34 23.60
CA VAL A 335 -6.00 -7.81 23.56
C VAL A 335 -6.45 -8.31 22.19
N PHE A 336 -7.45 -7.66 21.59
CA PHE A 336 -7.98 -8.04 20.27
C PHE A 336 -7.04 -7.68 19.13
N LEU A 337 -6.04 -6.82 19.34
CA LEU A 337 -5.11 -6.41 18.28
C LEU A 337 -4.46 -7.62 17.58
N LEU A 338 -3.95 -8.58 18.35
CA LEU A 338 -3.26 -9.76 17.80
C LEU A 338 -4.22 -10.65 16.97
N PRO A 339 -5.39 -11.08 17.49
CA PRO A 339 -6.41 -11.75 16.69
C PRO A 339 -6.82 -10.97 15.42
N ARG A 340 -7.01 -9.65 15.53
CA ARG A 340 -7.40 -8.81 14.39
C ARG A 340 -6.32 -8.75 13.32
N MET A 341 -5.05 -8.66 13.72
CA MET A 341 -3.93 -8.76 12.77
C MET A 341 -3.98 -10.07 11.99
N LEU A 342 -4.20 -11.21 12.66
CA LEU A 342 -4.35 -12.50 11.97
C LEU A 342 -5.49 -12.50 10.96
N LEU A 343 -6.65 -11.93 11.32
CA LEU A 343 -7.79 -11.81 10.40
C LEU A 343 -7.49 -10.91 9.21
N TYR A 344 -6.75 -9.82 9.38
CA TYR A 344 -6.36 -8.96 8.26
C TYR A 344 -5.49 -9.68 7.21
N LEU A 345 -4.72 -10.69 7.62
CA LEU A 345 -3.96 -11.55 6.69
C LEU A 345 -4.88 -12.51 5.94
N ALA A 346 -5.92 -13.00 6.60
CA ALA A 346 -6.86 -13.99 6.04
C ALA A 346 -7.98 -13.36 5.20
N THR A 347 -8.41 -12.13 5.51
CA THR A 347 -9.54 -11.45 4.87
C THR A 347 -9.40 -11.46 3.35
N PRO A 348 -10.39 -11.95 2.58
CA PRO A 348 -11.79 -12.14 2.93
C PRO A 348 -12.16 -13.59 3.28
N LEU A 349 -11.17 -14.47 3.50
CA LEU A 349 -11.43 -15.88 3.86
C LEU A 349 -12.17 -15.95 5.22
N PRO A 350 -13.15 -16.87 5.39
CA PRO A 350 -13.49 -17.97 4.49
C PRO A 350 -14.67 -17.71 3.53
N ASN A 351 -15.47 -16.65 3.73
CA ASN A 351 -16.72 -16.48 3.00
C ASN A 351 -16.48 -15.77 1.67
N ILE A 352 -16.16 -16.55 0.64
CA ILE A 352 -15.86 -16.05 -0.69
C ILE A 352 -16.88 -16.61 -1.66
N TYR A 353 -17.80 -15.76 -2.09
CA TYR A 353 -18.55 -15.97 -3.32
C TYR A 353 -18.06 -14.98 -4.36
N ILE A 354 -17.59 -15.49 -5.49
CA ILE A 354 -17.32 -14.70 -6.69
C ILE A 354 -18.26 -15.23 -7.74
N SER A 355 -19.25 -14.42 -8.13
CA SER A 355 -20.09 -14.79 -9.26
C SER A 355 -19.37 -14.45 -10.56
N LEU A 356 -19.38 -15.39 -11.50
CA LEU A 356 -18.92 -15.14 -12.87
C LEU A 356 -19.81 -14.09 -13.55
N THR A 357 -21.10 -14.06 -13.25
CA THR A 357 -22.01 -13.04 -13.80
C THR A 357 -21.66 -11.65 -13.29
N GLU A 358 -21.32 -11.53 -12.00
CA GLU A 358 -20.86 -10.25 -11.42
C GLU A 358 -19.55 -9.78 -12.07
N LEU A 359 -18.60 -10.69 -12.30
CA LEU A 359 -17.34 -10.35 -12.98
C LEU A 359 -17.57 -9.88 -14.43
N ILE A 360 -18.43 -10.58 -15.18
CA ILE A 360 -18.76 -10.22 -16.56
C ILE A 360 -19.52 -8.88 -16.61
N SER A 361 -20.39 -8.62 -15.63
CA SER A 361 -21.08 -7.32 -15.48
C SER A 361 -20.15 -6.19 -15.05
N GLY A 362 -18.88 -6.48 -14.73
CA GLY A 362 -17.90 -5.48 -14.34
C GLY A 362 -17.98 -5.09 -12.86
N SER A 363 -18.60 -5.90 -11.99
CA SER A 363 -18.80 -5.53 -10.59
C SER A 363 -17.48 -5.30 -9.84
N TRP A 364 -17.28 -4.08 -9.32
CA TRP A 364 -16.04 -3.74 -8.62
C TRP A 364 -15.82 -4.64 -7.39
N SER A 365 -16.90 -5.04 -6.72
CA SER A 365 -16.83 -5.88 -5.51
C SER A 365 -16.33 -7.30 -5.83
N ALA A 366 -16.80 -7.89 -6.93
CA ALA A 366 -16.39 -9.21 -7.40
C ALA A 366 -14.92 -9.22 -7.85
N TRP A 367 -14.50 -8.21 -8.62
CA TRP A 367 -13.11 -8.04 -9.03
C TRP A 367 -12.19 -7.79 -7.83
N GLN A 368 -12.62 -7.00 -6.86
CA GLN A 368 -11.89 -6.81 -5.61
C GLN A 368 -11.72 -8.13 -4.86
N ARG A 369 -12.80 -8.92 -4.69
CA ARG A 369 -12.71 -10.25 -4.05
C ARG A 369 -11.70 -11.13 -4.80
N LEU A 370 -11.78 -11.20 -6.13
CA LEU A 370 -10.87 -11.98 -6.97
C LEU A 370 -9.38 -11.62 -6.77
N MET A 371 -9.06 -10.33 -6.59
CA MET A 371 -7.68 -9.85 -6.41
C MET A 371 -7.18 -9.95 -4.97
N VAL A 372 -8.10 -9.85 -4.00
CA VAL A 372 -7.77 -9.94 -2.57
C VAL A 372 -7.45 -11.39 -2.19
N ILE A 373 -8.14 -12.40 -2.73
CA ILE A 373 -7.92 -13.84 -2.42
C ILE A 373 -6.49 -14.34 -2.63
N PRO A 374 -5.89 -14.24 -3.84
CA PRO A 374 -4.53 -14.72 -4.05
C PRO A 374 -3.55 -13.97 -3.17
N THR A 375 -3.80 -12.67 -2.92
CA THR A 375 -3.00 -11.87 -2.01
C THR A 375 -3.10 -12.38 -0.57
N SER A 376 -4.29 -12.73 -0.07
CA SER A 376 -4.48 -13.33 1.26
C SER A 376 -3.80 -14.68 1.39
N ALA A 377 -3.93 -15.53 0.36
CA ALA A 377 -3.26 -16.83 0.32
C ALA A 377 -1.72 -16.66 0.38
N MET A 378 -1.17 -15.73 -0.40
CA MET A 378 0.25 -15.39 -0.36
C MET A 378 0.68 -14.83 1.01
N MET A 379 -0.14 -13.97 1.63
CA MET A 379 0.14 -13.44 2.97
C MET A 379 0.15 -14.54 4.03
N LEU A 380 -0.85 -15.42 4.05
CA LEU A 380 -0.95 -16.53 5.01
C LEU A 380 0.19 -17.56 4.84
N LEU A 381 0.46 -17.98 3.61
CA LEU A 381 1.51 -18.96 3.30
C LEU A 381 2.92 -18.35 3.46
N GLY A 382 3.05 -17.06 3.18
CA GLY A 382 4.32 -16.33 3.23
C GLY A 382 4.66 -15.74 4.59
N PHE A 383 3.70 -15.64 5.53
CA PHE A 383 3.90 -15.06 6.85
C PHE A 383 5.06 -15.70 7.66
N PRO A 384 5.32 -17.02 7.59
CA PRO A 384 6.49 -17.61 8.23
C PRO A 384 7.82 -16.97 7.81
N PHE A 385 7.94 -16.51 6.56
CA PHE A 385 9.11 -15.77 6.09
C PHE A 385 9.20 -14.38 6.72
N VAL A 386 8.08 -13.68 6.94
CA VAL A 386 8.05 -12.41 7.69
C VAL A 386 8.58 -12.60 9.10
N LEU A 387 8.09 -13.64 9.80
CA LEU A 387 8.51 -13.96 11.17
C LEU A 387 9.99 -14.32 11.24
N ALA A 388 10.46 -15.18 10.33
CA ALA A 388 11.86 -15.58 10.23
C ALA A 388 12.77 -14.37 9.95
N GLY A 389 12.43 -13.57 8.92
CA GLY A 389 13.20 -12.39 8.52
C GLY A 389 13.25 -11.33 9.61
N THR A 390 12.13 -11.07 10.28
CA THR A 390 12.06 -10.16 11.44
C THR A 390 12.94 -10.67 12.58
N ALA A 391 12.84 -11.95 12.93
CA ALA A 391 13.63 -12.53 14.02
C ALA A 391 15.14 -12.49 13.73
N GLN A 392 15.54 -12.77 12.49
CA GLN A 392 16.93 -12.67 12.07
C GLN A 392 17.44 -11.23 12.12
N ALA A 393 16.68 -10.27 11.57
CA ALA A 393 17.01 -8.85 11.63
C ALA A 393 17.14 -8.35 13.08
N TRP A 394 16.24 -8.79 13.96
CA TRP A 394 16.27 -8.46 15.37
C TRP A 394 17.53 -8.98 16.08
N ARG A 395 17.91 -10.24 15.84
CA ARG A 395 19.13 -10.84 16.39
C ARG A 395 20.38 -10.09 15.95
N ASN A 396 20.43 -9.68 14.68
CA ASN A 396 21.58 -9.02 14.09
C ASN A 396 21.62 -7.50 14.28
N ARG A 397 20.59 -6.89 14.87
CA ARG A 397 20.41 -5.43 14.94
C ARG A 397 21.60 -4.63 15.50
N LYS A 398 22.38 -5.23 16.41
CA LYS A 398 23.55 -4.57 17.01
C LYS A 398 24.73 -4.45 16.02
N ARG A 399 24.86 -5.41 15.11
CA ARG A 399 25.95 -5.46 14.10
C ARG A 399 25.48 -4.86 12.77
N PHE A 400 24.29 -5.23 12.34
CA PHE A 400 23.65 -4.77 11.10
C PHE A 400 22.22 -4.31 11.40
N PRO A 401 22.01 -3.06 11.84
CA PRO A 401 20.68 -2.51 12.15
C PRO A 401 19.78 -2.28 10.94
N ALA A 402 20.35 -2.10 9.74
CA ALA A 402 19.62 -1.75 8.51
C ALA A 402 18.42 -2.66 8.16
N PRO A 403 18.57 -4.01 8.19
CA PRO A 403 17.49 -4.91 7.81
C PRO A 403 16.27 -4.83 8.73
N LEU A 404 16.38 -4.19 9.90
CA LEU A 404 15.28 -4.05 10.85
C LEU A 404 14.36 -2.85 10.54
N ILE A 405 14.77 -1.95 9.64
CA ILE A 405 13.97 -0.78 9.22
C ILE A 405 12.64 -1.23 8.56
N ILE A 406 12.70 -2.17 7.62
CA ILE A 406 11.51 -2.66 6.90
C ILE A 406 10.55 -3.36 7.87
N PRO A 407 10.98 -4.33 8.71
CA PRO A 407 10.12 -4.94 9.72
C PRO A 407 9.51 -3.94 10.71
N ILE A 408 10.25 -2.96 11.24
CA ILE A 408 9.67 -1.97 12.17
C ILE A 408 8.53 -1.21 11.47
N THR A 409 8.78 -0.73 10.25
CA THR A 409 7.76 -0.01 9.46
C THR A 409 6.54 -0.90 9.20
N PHE A 410 6.76 -2.15 8.80
CA PHE A 410 5.71 -3.13 8.56
C PHE A 410 4.87 -3.36 9.82
N TRP A 411 5.48 -3.78 10.93
CA TRP A 411 4.76 -4.16 12.15
C TRP A 411 3.97 -3.01 12.75
N VAL A 412 4.52 -1.80 12.77
CA VAL A 412 3.81 -0.63 13.30
C VAL A 412 2.64 -0.24 12.39
N THR A 413 2.84 -0.23 11.06
CA THR A 413 1.74 0.08 10.11
C THR A 413 0.66 -0.99 10.17
N PHE A 414 1.05 -2.27 10.22
CA PHE A 414 0.13 -3.39 10.30
C PHE A 414 -0.69 -3.37 11.60
N ALA A 415 -0.04 -3.16 12.74
CA ALA A 415 -0.73 -3.01 14.03
C ALA A 415 -1.68 -1.80 14.03
N SER A 416 -1.26 -0.68 13.43
CA SER A 416 -2.10 0.52 13.36
C SER A 416 -3.30 0.35 12.44
N VAL A 417 -3.17 -0.38 11.34
CA VAL A 417 -4.30 -0.74 10.47
C VAL A 417 -5.24 -1.71 11.18
N ALA A 418 -4.68 -2.72 11.87
CA ALA A 418 -5.48 -3.74 12.55
C ALA A 418 -6.22 -3.20 13.79
N GLY A 419 -5.58 -2.31 14.56
CA GLY A 419 -6.16 -1.72 15.77
C GLY A 419 -6.94 -0.43 15.52
N GLY A 420 -6.55 0.36 14.52
CA GLY A 420 -7.11 1.70 14.28
C GLY A 420 -8.37 1.74 13.41
N ASN A 421 -8.74 0.63 12.77
CA ASN A 421 -10.06 0.47 12.18
C ASN A 421 -10.91 -0.35 13.14
N LEU A 422 -12.24 -0.21 13.15
CA LEU A 422 -13.15 -1.08 13.90
C LEU A 422 -13.59 -2.30 13.08
N ILE A 423 -13.67 -2.15 11.76
CA ILE A 423 -14.04 -3.22 10.83
C ILE A 423 -12.79 -3.78 10.14
N VAL A 424 -12.65 -5.11 10.14
CA VAL A 424 -11.64 -5.79 9.35
C VAL A 424 -12.08 -5.78 7.89
N HIS A 425 -11.39 -5.00 7.06
CA HIS A 425 -11.72 -4.86 5.65
C HIS A 425 -10.45 -4.89 4.79
N GLY A 426 -10.48 -5.66 3.70
CA GLY A 426 -9.32 -5.90 2.83
C GLY A 426 -8.64 -4.60 2.38
N ARG A 427 -9.43 -3.60 1.97
CA ARG A 427 -8.97 -2.28 1.54
C ARG A 427 -7.84 -1.66 2.35
N TYR A 428 -7.92 -1.73 3.68
CA TYR A 428 -6.95 -1.02 4.52
C TYR A 428 -5.58 -1.70 4.59
N ARG A 429 -5.49 -2.98 4.21
CA ARG A 429 -4.23 -3.73 4.26
C ARG A 429 -3.22 -3.29 3.21
N LEU A 430 -3.69 -2.67 2.12
CA LEU A 430 -2.84 -2.19 1.03
C LEU A 430 -1.70 -1.31 1.53
N MET A 431 -1.93 -0.51 2.57
CA MET A 431 -0.95 0.40 3.17
C MET A 431 0.30 -0.28 3.72
N PHE A 432 0.21 -1.55 4.11
CA PHE A 432 1.36 -2.34 4.55
C PHE A 432 1.74 -3.47 3.59
N THR A 433 0.96 -3.73 2.53
CA THR A 433 1.13 -4.88 1.64
C THR A 433 2.55 -4.97 1.07
N LEU A 434 3.09 -3.91 0.45
CA LEU A 434 4.46 -3.96 -0.10
C LEU A 434 5.53 -4.15 0.98
N LEU A 435 5.32 -3.59 2.19
CA LEU A 435 6.22 -3.78 3.32
C LEU A 435 6.20 -5.23 3.83
N LEU A 436 5.01 -5.86 3.85
CA LEU A 436 4.83 -7.27 4.19
C LEU A 436 5.57 -8.14 3.18
N PHE A 437 5.34 -7.94 1.87
CA PHE A 437 6.05 -8.69 0.82
C PHE A 437 7.56 -8.43 0.83
N ALA A 438 8.02 -7.23 1.20
CA ALA A 438 9.44 -6.97 1.41
C ALA A 438 10.01 -7.74 2.61
N CYS A 439 9.26 -7.85 3.71
CA CYS A 439 9.66 -8.69 4.85
C CYS A 439 9.70 -10.18 4.46
N MET A 440 8.73 -10.65 3.66
CA MET A 440 8.73 -12.01 3.12
C MET A 440 9.95 -12.27 2.25
N TRP A 441 10.27 -11.34 1.35
CA TRP A 441 11.46 -11.41 0.51
C TRP A 441 12.74 -11.51 1.35
N GLN A 442 12.89 -10.63 2.35
CA GLN A 442 14.03 -10.66 3.27
C GLN A 442 14.15 -11.99 4.02
N GLY A 443 13.05 -12.55 4.50
CA GLY A 443 13.04 -13.89 5.11
C GLY A 443 13.43 -14.99 4.12
N TYR A 444 12.94 -14.92 2.90
CA TYR A 444 13.21 -15.92 1.85
C TYR A 444 14.66 -15.91 1.35
N THR A 445 15.30 -14.74 1.31
CA THR A 445 16.68 -14.58 0.83
C THR A 445 17.70 -14.70 1.95
N CYS A 446 17.44 -14.16 3.15
CA CYS A 446 18.44 -14.06 4.20
C CYS A 446 18.39 -15.19 5.23
N CYS A 447 17.24 -15.84 5.43
CA CYS A 447 17.12 -16.89 6.45
C CYS A 447 17.50 -18.28 5.91
N ARG A 448 18.02 -19.13 6.81
CA ARG A 448 18.25 -20.54 6.50
C ARG A 448 16.92 -21.31 6.49
N THR A 449 16.81 -22.34 5.66
CA THR A 449 15.60 -23.17 5.55
C THR A 449 15.15 -23.75 6.90
N ARG A 450 16.08 -24.09 7.79
CA ARG A 450 15.79 -24.57 9.14
C ARG A 450 15.06 -23.53 10.01
N GLU A 451 15.41 -22.25 9.88
CA GLU A 451 14.77 -21.18 10.66
C GLU A 451 13.36 -20.91 10.15
N VAL A 452 13.17 -20.88 8.83
CA VAL A 452 11.84 -20.75 8.21
C VAL A 452 10.95 -21.91 8.65
N ARG A 453 11.41 -23.16 8.55
CA ARG A 453 10.64 -24.34 8.95
C ARG A 453 10.16 -24.29 10.40
N ARG A 454 10.98 -23.77 11.32
CA ARG A 454 10.60 -23.59 12.73
C ARG A 454 9.45 -22.60 12.89
N TRP A 455 9.49 -21.48 12.17
CA TRP A 455 8.40 -20.50 12.18
C TRP A 455 7.16 -21.01 11.46
N THR A 456 7.32 -21.76 10.36
CA THR A 456 6.21 -22.41 9.65
C THR A 456 5.46 -23.37 10.57
N LEU A 457 6.15 -24.22 11.33
CA LEU A 457 5.50 -25.14 12.26
C LEU A 457 4.69 -24.39 13.32
N ARG A 458 5.28 -23.35 13.94
CA ARG A 458 4.58 -22.52 14.94
C ARG A 458 3.37 -21.80 14.36
N TRP A 459 3.51 -21.32 13.13
CA TRP A 459 2.45 -20.63 12.40
C TRP A 459 1.28 -21.56 12.08
N ILE A 460 1.56 -22.77 11.58
CA ILE A 460 0.54 -23.78 11.31
C ILE A 460 -0.20 -24.17 12.60
N VAL A 461 0.52 -24.39 13.69
CA VAL A 461 -0.11 -24.67 15.00
C VAL A 461 -1.01 -23.53 15.44
N LEU A 462 -0.56 -22.27 15.32
CA LEU A 462 -1.37 -21.10 15.63
C LEU A 462 -2.65 -21.04 14.77
N LEU A 463 -2.52 -21.22 13.44
CA LEU A 463 -3.66 -21.22 12.53
C LEU A 463 -4.64 -22.36 12.84
N ALA A 464 -4.13 -23.55 13.17
CA ALA A 464 -4.96 -24.69 13.55
C ALA A 464 -5.73 -24.42 14.85
N MET A 465 -5.10 -23.80 15.85
CA MET A 465 -5.79 -23.39 17.09
C MET A 465 -6.86 -22.33 16.81
N CYS A 466 -6.57 -21.34 15.97
CA CYS A 466 -7.55 -20.31 15.57
C CYS A 466 -8.72 -20.92 14.78
N ALA A 467 -8.46 -21.86 13.88
CA ALA A 467 -9.49 -22.56 13.12
C ALA A 467 -10.37 -23.42 14.03
N LEU A 468 -9.78 -24.17 14.95
CA LEU A 468 -10.52 -24.96 15.95
C LEU A 468 -11.40 -24.06 16.82
N PHE A 469 -10.84 -22.95 17.33
CA PHE A 469 -11.60 -21.96 18.09
C PHE A 469 -12.80 -21.41 17.30
N TYR A 470 -12.60 -21.06 16.03
CA TYR A 470 -13.69 -20.58 15.18
C TYR A 470 -14.75 -21.64 14.90
N LEU A 471 -14.36 -22.90 14.68
CA LEU A 471 -15.31 -24.01 14.49
C LEU A 471 -16.15 -24.23 15.75
N VAL A 472 -15.51 -24.25 16.94
CA VAL A 472 -16.21 -24.34 18.22
C VAL A 472 -17.16 -23.16 18.39
N TYR A 473 -16.68 -21.94 18.18
CA TYR A 473 -17.50 -20.74 18.31
C TYR A 473 -18.72 -20.75 17.37
N LYS A 474 -18.55 -21.15 16.10
CA LYS A 474 -19.62 -21.06 15.10
C LYS A 474 -20.67 -22.17 15.20
N PHE A 475 -20.30 -23.34 15.71
CA PHE A 475 -21.16 -24.52 15.71
C PHE A 475 -21.62 -24.97 17.10
N LEU A 476 -21.01 -24.49 18.19
CA LEU A 476 -21.33 -24.89 19.57
C LEU A 476 -21.78 -23.74 20.47
N ILE A 477 -21.55 -22.49 20.07
CA ILE A 477 -21.99 -21.27 20.76
C ILE A 477 -22.96 -20.56 19.83
#